data_AF-A0A4R9AWY3-F1
#
_entry.id   AF-A0A4R9AWY3-F1
#
_cell.length_a   1.000
_cell.length_b   1.000
_cell.length_c   1.000
_cell.angle_alpha   90.00
_cell.angle_beta   90.00
_cell.angle_gamma   90.00
#
_symmetry.space_group_name_H-M   'P 1'
#
loop_
_entity.id
_entity.type
_entity.pdbx_description
1 polymer ?
#
loop_
_entity_poly.entity_id
_entity_poly.type
_entity_poly.pdbx_seq_one_letter_code
_entity_poly.pdbx_strand_id
1 'polypeptide(L)'
;MVQLTRWQRLGLTTAVGAVLAVGATALVVQALAGSADSAKTAQTTDAVAATDDPARVTPTASAAPVAVEPPAEPEPTVSAPVSAQLDYVAAHWKLGNYNSAEWGILGENDCVNFASQAMIARGWVMDSIWSSAKNGNAYDSSAAWRSSTAFMEYIGQTGRATALTDQQRDQVKVGDIAQFDWDNTGDRDHTGIVTKVERVGDAISIFFAGHTLDSDFRSVDTAITVDHPGATAYYWSVP
;
A
#
# COMPACT_ATOMS: atom_id res chain seq x y z
N MET A 1 -45.54 32.02 -4.60
CA MET A 1 -46.11 30.66 -4.55
C MET A 1 -45.10 29.73 -5.22
N VAL A 2 -44.76 28.65 -4.54
CA VAL A 2 -43.57 27.80 -4.70
C VAL A 2 -43.41 27.25 -6.14
N GLN A 3 -42.22 27.38 -6.72
CA GLN A 3 -41.78 26.52 -7.84
C GLN A 3 -40.67 25.58 -7.33
N LEU A 4 -41.04 24.30 -7.18
CA LEU A 4 -40.14 23.19 -6.86
C LEU A 4 -39.63 22.55 -8.15
N THR A 5 -38.37 22.12 -8.07
CA THR A 5 -37.54 21.65 -9.16
C THR A 5 -37.85 20.23 -9.63
N ARG A 6 -37.40 19.99 -10.86
CA ARG A 6 -37.58 18.89 -11.82
C ARG A 6 -37.08 17.50 -11.38
N TRP A 7 -37.41 17.04 -10.18
CA TRP A 7 -36.96 15.74 -9.64
C TRP A 7 -38.13 14.82 -9.28
N GLN A 8 -38.99 14.51 -10.25
CA GLN A 8 -39.97 13.43 -10.12
C GLN A 8 -40.29 12.84 -11.50
N ARG A 9 -39.56 11.80 -11.92
CA ARG A 9 -40.08 10.76 -12.82
C ARG A 9 -39.52 9.40 -12.40
N LEU A 10 -40.42 8.63 -11.77
CA LEU A 10 -40.35 7.21 -11.45
C LEU A 10 -40.09 6.36 -12.69
N GLY A 11 -39.36 5.25 -12.50
CA GLY A 11 -39.24 4.15 -13.45
C GLY A 11 -38.92 2.85 -12.72
N LEU A 12 -39.90 2.35 -11.97
CA LEU A 12 -39.92 1.05 -11.28
C LEU A 12 -39.96 -0.11 -12.29
N THR A 13 -38.98 -1.02 -12.28
CA THR A 13 -39.15 -2.37 -12.86
C THR A 13 -38.51 -3.42 -11.97
N THR A 14 -39.37 -4.14 -11.25
CA THR A 14 -39.10 -5.42 -10.59
C THR A 14 -38.91 -6.52 -11.64
N ALA A 15 -37.81 -7.28 -11.54
CA ALA A 15 -37.68 -8.56 -12.24
C ALA A 15 -37.43 -9.67 -11.22
N VAL A 16 -38.49 -10.43 -10.95
CA VAL A 16 -38.46 -11.75 -10.31
C VAL A 16 -38.03 -12.75 -11.38
N GLY A 17 -36.86 -13.37 -11.21
CA GLY A 17 -36.34 -14.42 -12.08
C GLY A 17 -36.09 -15.69 -11.26
N ALA A 18 -36.83 -16.74 -11.58
CA ALA A 18 -36.92 -18.00 -10.86
C ALA A 18 -35.61 -18.79 -10.81
N VAL A 19 -35.32 -19.37 -9.64
CA VAL A 19 -34.32 -20.42 -9.43
C VAL A 19 -34.85 -21.73 -10.01
N LEU A 20 -34.17 -22.26 -11.03
CA LEU A 20 -34.36 -23.62 -11.53
C LEU A 20 -33.24 -24.51 -10.97
N ALA A 21 -33.62 -25.50 -10.19
CA ALA A 21 -32.78 -26.57 -9.68
C ALA A 21 -33.00 -27.85 -10.49
N VAL A 22 -31.95 -28.32 -11.18
CA VAL A 22 -31.70 -29.70 -11.70
C VAL A 22 -30.18 -29.73 -11.96
N GLY A 23 -29.34 -30.70 -11.63
CA GLY A 23 -29.43 -32.05 -11.08
C GLY A 23 -27.99 -32.59 -10.97
N ALA A 24 -27.79 -33.62 -10.15
CA ALA A 24 -26.51 -34.17 -9.71
C ALA A 24 -25.60 -34.78 -10.81
N THR A 25 -24.29 -34.81 -10.54
CA THR A 25 -23.46 -36.04 -10.61
C THR A 25 -22.13 -35.84 -9.88
N ALA A 26 -21.83 -36.78 -8.98
CA ALA A 26 -20.60 -36.85 -8.21
C ALA A 26 -19.44 -37.35 -9.07
N LEU A 27 -18.28 -36.71 -8.97
CA LEU A 27 -17.00 -37.25 -9.45
C LEU A 27 -16.22 -37.80 -8.25
N VAL A 28 -16.12 -39.13 -8.24
CA VAL A 28 -15.27 -39.92 -7.35
C VAL A 28 -13.83 -39.79 -7.84
N VAL A 29 -12.93 -39.26 -7.01
CA VAL A 29 -11.48 -39.47 -7.17
C VAL A 29 -11.04 -40.45 -6.08
N GLN A 30 -10.61 -41.62 -6.54
CA GLN A 30 -10.12 -42.71 -5.71
C GLN A 30 -8.77 -42.33 -5.10
N ALA A 31 -8.67 -42.42 -3.78
CA ALA A 31 -7.41 -42.47 -3.05
C ALA A 31 -6.87 -43.91 -3.10
N LEU A 32 -5.61 -44.08 -3.48
CA LEU A 32 -4.88 -45.33 -3.34
C LEU A 32 -3.64 -45.09 -2.50
N ALA A 33 -3.63 -45.76 -1.34
CA ALA A 33 -2.54 -46.44 -0.63
C ALA A 33 -1.18 -45.72 -0.46
N GLY A 34 -0.50 -45.77 0.68
CA GLY A 34 -0.67 -46.67 1.81
C GLY A 34 0.39 -46.36 2.87
N SER A 35 0.08 -46.81 4.08
CA SER A 35 0.75 -46.50 5.34
C SER A 35 2.13 -47.13 5.51
N ALA A 36 2.87 -46.50 6.43
CA ALA A 36 4.17 -46.83 6.99
C ALA A 36 4.41 -48.31 7.36
N ASP A 37 5.69 -48.71 7.36
CA ASP A 37 6.21 -49.48 8.49
C ASP A 37 7.71 -49.18 8.75
N SER A 38 8.05 -49.21 10.04
CA SER A 38 9.36 -48.93 10.62
C SER A 38 10.00 -50.23 11.11
N ALA A 39 11.27 -50.48 10.81
CA ALA A 39 12.20 -51.36 11.54
C ALA A 39 13.48 -51.55 10.70
N LYS A 40 14.69 -51.80 11.20
CA LYS A 40 15.31 -51.80 12.53
C LYS A 40 16.77 -52.22 12.26
N THR A 41 17.71 -51.47 12.82
CA THR A 41 19.04 -51.89 13.33
C THR A 41 20.08 -52.57 12.42
N ALA A 42 21.20 -51.84 12.28
CA ALA A 42 22.63 -52.21 12.42
C ALA A 42 23.14 -53.61 12.01
N GLN A 43 24.23 -53.64 11.24
CA GLN A 43 25.57 -53.93 11.77
C GLN A 43 26.66 -53.84 10.68
N THR A 44 27.78 -53.25 11.09
CA THR A 44 29.13 -53.28 10.51
C THR A 44 29.70 -54.70 10.43
N THR A 45 30.43 -54.99 9.35
CA THR A 45 31.63 -55.86 9.39
C THR A 45 32.65 -55.42 8.34
N ASP A 46 33.87 -55.24 8.82
CA ASP A 46 35.12 -55.11 8.06
C ASP A 46 35.34 -56.26 7.07
N ALA A 47 36.01 -56.00 5.95
CA ALA A 47 37.28 -56.69 5.60
C ALA A 47 37.80 -56.26 4.22
N VAL A 48 39.11 -56.11 4.18
CA VAL A 48 39.99 -55.63 3.12
C VAL A 48 40.15 -56.66 2.00
N ALA A 49 40.14 -56.20 0.74
CA ALA A 49 40.88 -56.87 -0.34
C ALA A 49 41.28 -55.83 -1.40
N ALA A 50 42.59 -55.68 -1.59
CA ALA A 50 43.22 -54.81 -2.56
C ALA A 50 43.21 -55.45 -3.96
N THR A 51 42.99 -54.64 -5.00
CA THR A 51 43.35 -54.95 -6.39
C THR A 51 43.77 -53.67 -7.12
N ASP A 52 44.99 -53.69 -7.66
CA ASP A 52 45.59 -52.73 -8.59
C ASP A 52 44.70 -52.43 -9.80
N ASP A 53 44.55 -51.14 -10.16
CA ASP A 53 44.50 -50.66 -11.56
C ASP A 53 44.59 -49.11 -11.65
N PRO A 54 44.83 -48.48 -12.82
CA PRO A 54 45.95 -47.61 -13.11
C PRO A 54 45.67 -46.10 -12.85
N ALA A 55 46.74 -45.30 -12.94
CA ALA A 55 46.76 -43.87 -12.68
C ALA A 55 45.61 -43.09 -13.34
N ARG A 56 44.72 -42.51 -12.51
CA ARG A 56 43.72 -41.53 -12.91
C ARG A 56 44.40 -40.22 -13.31
N VAL A 57 44.33 -39.88 -14.60
CA VAL A 57 44.71 -38.55 -15.10
C VAL A 57 43.82 -37.52 -14.41
N THR A 58 44.44 -36.54 -13.74
CA THR A 58 43.71 -35.46 -13.06
C THR A 58 43.41 -34.36 -14.08
N PRO A 59 42.15 -34.01 -14.39
CA PRO A 59 41.85 -32.85 -15.21
C PRO A 59 42.16 -31.58 -14.41
N THR A 60 43.20 -30.85 -14.80
CA THR A 60 43.44 -29.49 -14.30
C THR A 60 42.55 -28.54 -15.10
N ALA A 61 41.26 -28.50 -14.78
CA ALA A 61 40.38 -27.42 -15.21
C ALA A 61 40.23 -26.45 -14.03
N SER A 62 40.99 -25.35 -14.08
CA SER A 62 40.78 -24.23 -13.18
C SER A 62 39.43 -23.61 -13.50
N ALA A 63 38.46 -23.74 -12.58
CA ALA A 63 37.17 -23.09 -12.70
C ALA A 63 37.37 -21.56 -12.72
N ALA A 64 36.74 -20.89 -13.69
CA ALA A 64 36.71 -19.44 -13.73
C ALA A 64 36.10 -18.89 -12.42
N PRO A 65 36.63 -17.78 -11.87
CA PRO A 65 36.10 -17.22 -10.64
C PRO A 65 34.64 -16.82 -10.85
N VAL A 66 33.75 -17.35 -10.00
CA VAL A 66 32.37 -16.91 -9.91
C VAL A 66 32.40 -15.46 -9.45
N ALA A 67 31.90 -14.55 -10.29
CA ALA A 67 31.70 -13.16 -9.89
C ALA A 67 30.66 -13.15 -8.75
N VAL A 68 31.12 -12.82 -7.54
CA VAL A 68 30.23 -12.57 -6.41
C VAL A 68 29.62 -11.21 -6.65
N GLU A 69 28.31 -11.17 -6.85
CA GLU A 69 27.55 -9.93 -6.92
C GLU A 69 27.79 -9.13 -5.62
N PRO A 70 28.11 -7.83 -5.71
CA PRO A 70 28.34 -7.02 -4.51
C PRO A 70 27.11 -7.10 -3.60
N PRO A 71 27.30 -7.05 -2.26
CA PRO A 71 26.19 -7.07 -1.32
C PRO A 71 25.19 -5.98 -1.69
N ALA A 72 23.90 -6.31 -1.71
CA ALA A 72 22.84 -5.33 -1.84
C ALA A 72 23.06 -4.22 -0.81
N GLU A 73 23.01 -2.96 -1.26
CA GLU A 73 23.10 -1.83 -0.34
C GLU A 73 22.02 -1.96 0.74
N PRO A 74 22.35 -1.67 2.00
CA PRO A 74 21.36 -1.73 3.06
C PRO A 74 20.22 -0.77 2.73
N GLU A 75 18.99 -1.28 2.74
CA GLU A 75 17.78 -0.46 2.60
C GLU A 75 17.85 0.74 3.55
N PRO A 76 17.55 1.96 3.08
CA PRO A 76 17.63 3.15 3.91
C PRO A 76 16.73 2.97 5.14
N THR A 77 17.33 3.02 6.33
CA THR A 77 16.59 2.91 7.59
C THR A 77 15.69 4.13 7.76
N VAL A 78 14.38 3.92 7.74
CA VAL A 78 13.39 4.96 8.07
C VAL A 78 13.53 5.41 9.53
N SER A 79 13.28 6.70 9.79
CA SER A 79 13.33 7.24 11.15
C SER A 79 12.16 6.71 11.99
N ALA A 80 12.31 6.67 13.32
CA ALA A 80 11.24 6.18 14.21
C ALA A 80 9.89 6.90 14.02
N PRO A 81 9.82 8.24 13.82
CA PRO A 81 8.58 8.92 13.45
C PRO A 81 7.94 8.39 12.15
N VAL A 82 8.75 8.14 11.11
CA VAL A 82 8.27 7.58 9.84
C VAL A 82 7.80 6.14 10.05
N SER A 83 8.52 5.33 10.84
CA SER A 83 8.06 3.98 11.20
C SER A 83 6.69 4.02 11.88
N ALA A 84 6.48 4.89 12.88
CA ALA A 84 5.18 5.01 13.56
C ALA A 84 4.05 5.44 12.61
N GLN A 85 4.34 6.32 11.64
CA GLN A 85 3.41 6.69 10.58
C GLN A 85 3.02 5.47 9.73
N LEU A 86 3.99 4.69 9.26
CA LEU A 86 3.76 3.52 8.41
C LEU A 86 3.06 2.40 9.16
N ASP A 87 3.37 2.19 10.44
CA ASP A 87 2.68 1.23 11.30
C ASP A 87 1.20 1.59 11.44
N TYR A 88 0.90 2.88 11.63
CA TYR A 88 -0.48 3.37 11.66
C TYR A 88 -1.19 3.13 10.32
N VAL A 89 -0.54 3.48 9.21
CA VAL A 89 -1.07 3.26 7.87
C VAL A 89 -1.37 1.78 7.63
N ALA A 90 -0.41 0.89 7.93
CA ALA A 90 -0.56 -0.54 7.76
C ALA A 90 -1.70 -1.13 8.61
N ALA A 91 -1.92 -0.60 9.81
CA ALA A 91 -2.98 -1.04 10.70
C ALA A 91 -4.39 -0.60 10.23
N HIS A 92 -4.50 0.59 9.62
CA HIS A 92 -5.79 1.28 9.49
C HIS A 92 -6.26 1.57 8.07
N TRP A 93 -5.48 1.30 7.01
CA TRP A 93 -5.85 1.63 5.62
C TRP A 93 -7.13 0.95 5.10
N LYS A 94 -7.54 -0.17 5.70
CA LYS A 94 -8.62 -1.04 5.22
C LYS A 94 -9.91 -0.80 6.00
N LEU A 95 -11.05 -0.67 5.33
CA LEU A 95 -12.37 -0.33 5.90
C LEU A 95 -12.74 -1.07 7.20
N GLY A 96 -12.41 -2.37 7.29
CA GLY A 96 -12.69 -3.17 8.50
C GLY A 96 -11.88 -2.78 9.74
N ASN A 97 -10.80 -2.02 9.56
CA ASN A 97 -9.84 -1.64 10.59
C ASN A 97 -9.66 -0.12 10.72
N TYR A 98 -10.51 0.69 10.07
CA TYR A 98 -10.46 2.14 10.26
C TYR A 98 -10.53 2.50 11.75
N ASN A 99 -9.76 3.50 12.20
CA ASN A 99 -9.82 4.00 13.57
C ASN A 99 -11.00 4.97 13.78
N SER A 100 -12.20 4.51 13.43
CA SER A 100 -13.41 5.33 13.35
C SER A 100 -13.98 5.72 14.71
N ALA A 101 -13.73 4.93 15.75
CA ALA A 101 -14.15 5.26 17.11
C ALA A 101 -13.47 6.53 17.64
N GLU A 102 -12.21 6.76 17.27
CA GLU A 102 -11.48 7.97 17.65
C GLU A 102 -11.71 9.10 16.63
N TRP A 103 -11.57 8.83 15.34
CA TRP A 103 -11.48 9.89 14.32
C TRP A 103 -12.72 10.07 13.46
N GLY A 104 -13.68 9.15 13.53
CA GLY A 104 -14.82 9.10 12.61
C GLY A 104 -14.43 8.79 11.17
N ILE A 105 -15.42 8.88 10.26
CA ILE A 105 -15.28 8.60 8.82
C ILE A 105 -15.98 9.70 8.02
N LEU A 106 -15.33 10.22 6.97
CA LEU A 106 -15.84 11.26 6.07
C LEU A 106 -16.43 10.72 4.74
N GLY A 107 -16.59 9.40 4.62
CA GLY A 107 -17.11 8.77 3.40
C GLY A 107 -16.15 8.97 2.24
N GLU A 108 -16.62 9.57 1.13
CA GLU A 108 -15.81 9.80 -0.07
C GLU A 108 -14.64 10.78 0.17
N ASN A 109 -14.72 11.62 1.20
CA ASN A 109 -13.68 12.60 1.55
C ASN A 109 -12.69 12.09 2.61
N ASP A 110 -12.69 10.79 2.91
CA ASP A 110 -11.91 10.25 4.02
C ASP A 110 -10.40 10.19 3.77
N CYS A 111 -9.95 10.45 2.53
CA CYS A 111 -8.54 10.49 2.15
C CYS A 111 -7.67 11.35 3.08
N VAL A 112 -8.04 12.61 3.29
CA VAL A 112 -7.29 13.55 4.14
C VAL A 112 -7.48 13.28 5.63
N ASN A 113 -8.63 12.72 6.04
CA ASN A 113 -8.84 12.31 7.42
C ASN A 113 -7.85 11.20 7.79
N PHE A 114 -7.72 10.17 6.96
CA PHE A 114 -6.74 9.11 7.15
C PHE A 114 -5.30 9.60 7.12
N ALA A 115 -4.94 10.41 6.12
CA ALA A 115 -3.61 11.00 6.05
C ALA A 115 -3.30 11.84 7.29
N SER A 116 -4.29 12.61 7.78
CA SER A 116 -4.13 13.42 9.01
C SER A 116 -3.86 12.56 10.24
N GLN A 117 -4.54 11.43 10.37
CA GLN A 117 -4.29 10.47 11.45
C GLN A 117 -2.87 9.89 11.38
N ALA A 118 -2.40 9.52 10.20
CA ALA A 118 -1.03 9.04 10.00
C ALA A 118 0.00 10.12 10.39
N MET A 119 -0.27 11.40 10.10
CA MET A 119 0.59 12.51 10.53
C MET A 119 0.61 12.68 12.06
N ILE A 120 -0.51 12.45 12.75
CA ILE A 120 -0.53 12.40 14.23
C ILE A 120 0.32 11.23 14.74
N ALA A 121 0.24 10.04 14.13
CA ALA A 121 1.08 8.91 14.49
C ALA A 121 2.59 9.19 14.26
N ARG A 122 2.91 9.98 13.23
CA ARG A 122 4.27 10.51 13.00
C ARG A 122 4.74 11.49 14.09
N GLY A 123 3.83 12.00 14.92
CA GLY A 123 4.13 12.98 15.98
C GLY A 123 3.87 14.43 15.57
N TRP A 124 3.10 14.68 14.50
CA TRP A 124 2.55 16.02 14.29
C TRP A 124 1.55 16.36 15.40
N VAL A 125 1.48 17.64 15.73
CA VAL A 125 0.61 18.17 16.79
C VAL A 125 -0.45 19.03 16.13
N MET A 126 -1.70 18.80 16.51
CA MET A 126 -2.84 19.61 16.06
C MET A 126 -2.71 21.05 16.54
N ASP A 127 -3.31 21.97 15.79
CA ASP A 127 -3.44 23.37 16.15
C ASP A 127 -4.85 23.91 15.87
N SER A 128 -5.03 25.23 15.93
CA SER A 128 -6.34 25.86 15.70
C SER A 128 -6.84 25.75 14.26
N ILE A 129 -5.97 25.46 13.28
CA ILE A 129 -6.31 25.40 11.85
C ILE A 129 -6.48 23.95 11.40
N TRP A 130 -5.60 23.05 11.85
CA TRP A 130 -5.65 21.61 11.58
C TRP A 130 -5.83 20.82 12.88
N SER A 131 -7.08 20.44 13.15
CA SER A 131 -7.49 19.69 14.35
C SER A 131 -8.71 18.82 14.13
N SER A 132 -8.84 17.82 15.01
CA SER A 132 -10.01 16.97 15.20
C SER A 132 -10.38 16.90 16.68
N ALA A 133 -11.68 16.76 16.96
CA ALA A 133 -12.20 16.59 18.31
C ALA A 133 -11.89 15.21 18.93
N LYS A 134 -11.46 14.22 18.13
CA LYS A 134 -11.17 12.85 18.57
C LYS A 134 -12.34 12.16 19.30
N ASN A 135 -13.56 12.44 18.88
CA ASN A 135 -14.79 11.97 19.52
C ASN A 135 -15.58 10.97 18.66
N GLY A 136 -14.96 10.42 17.61
CA GLY A 136 -15.61 9.53 16.64
C GLY A 136 -16.53 10.23 15.64
N ASN A 137 -16.73 11.55 15.75
CA ASN A 137 -17.44 12.34 14.76
C ASN A 137 -16.45 13.15 13.93
N ALA A 138 -16.08 12.62 12.75
CA ALA A 138 -15.13 13.28 11.87
C ALA A 138 -15.57 14.71 11.49
N TYR A 139 -16.88 14.98 11.50
CA TYR A 139 -17.43 16.28 11.11
C TYR A 139 -17.25 17.40 12.16
N ASP A 140 -16.82 17.08 13.38
CA ASP A 140 -16.44 18.08 14.39
C ASP A 140 -14.99 18.57 14.20
N SER A 141 -14.29 18.06 13.19
CA SER A 141 -12.92 18.46 12.86
C SER A 141 -12.88 19.75 12.03
N SER A 142 -11.74 20.44 12.08
CA SER A 142 -11.45 21.65 11.29
C SER A 142 -11.56 21.44 9.77
N ALA A 143 -11.62 22.54 9.00
CA ALA A 143 -11.64 22.46 7.54
C ALA A 143 -10.37 21.79 6.98
N ALA A 144 -9.18 22.17 7.46
CA ALA A 144 -7.91 21.59 7.02
C ALA A 144 -7.76 20.10 7.38
N TRP A 145 -8.51 19.60 8.37
CA TRP A 145 -8.54 18.17 8.69
C TRP A 145 -9.41 17.35 7.72
N ARG A 146 -10.46 17.98 7.15
CA ARG A 146 -11.53 17.28 6.40
C ARG A 146 -11.53 17.54 4.90
N SER A 147 -10.73 18.49 4.44
CA SER A 147 -10.60 18.85 3.02
C SER A 147 -9.14 18.79 2.60
N SER A 148 -8.84 18.00 1.56
CA SER A 148 -7.50 17.88 0.99
C SER A 148 -6.98 19.23 0.48
N THR A 149 -7.85 20.02 -0.15
CA THR A 149 -7.55 21.38 -0.61
C THR A 149 -7.21 22.31 0.56
N ALA A 150 -8.01 22.31 1.64
CA ALA A 150 -7.71 23.13 2.82
C ALA A 150 -6.44 22.64 3.55
N PHE A 151 -6.17 21.33 3.54
CA PHE A 151 -4.94 20.77 4.07
C PHE A 151 -3.71 21.23 3.30
N MET A 152 -3.78 21.27 1.96
CA MET A 152 -2.72 21.80 1.08
C MET A 152 -2.38 23.24 1.45
N GLU A 153 -3.39 24.10 1.64
CA GLU A 153 -3.18 25.50 2.04
C GLU A 153 -2.54 25.60 3.42
N TYR A 154 -3.04 24.83 4.39
CA TYR A 154 -2.50 24.78 5.74
C TYR A 154 -1.03 24.35 5.76
N ILE A 155 -0.70 23.18 5.18
CA ILE A 155 0.66 22.63 5.26
C ILE A 155 1.68 23.56 4.60
N GLY A 156 1.32 24.21 3.50
CA GLY A 156 2.15 25.21 2.82
C GLY A 156 2.47 26.43 3.67
N GLN A 157 1.64 26.76 4.67
CA GLN A 157 1.86 27.87 5.59
C GLN A 157 2.69 27.48 6.82
N THR A 158 2.78 26.19 7.14
CA THR A 158 3.48 25.73 8.36
C THR A 158 5.00 25.94 8.32
N GLY A 159 5.59 25.96 7.12
CA GLY A 159 7.06 25.90 6.94
C GLY A 159 7.69 24.58 7.40
N ARG A 160 6.88 23.55 7.72
CA ARG A 160 7.34 22.25 8.26
C ARG A 160 7.52 21.18 7.20
N ALA A 161 7.11 21.43 5.96
CA ALA A 161 7.25 20.52 4.84
C ALA A 161 7.65 21.29 3.57
N THR A 162 8.38 20.62 2.69
CA THR A 162 8.82 21.18 1.41
C THR A 162 7.90 20.72 0.29
N ALA A 163 7.34 21.64 -0.49
CA ALA A 163 6.55 21.29 -1.66
C ALA A 163 7.44 20.70 -2.77
N LEU A 164 7.00 19.59 -3.35
CA LEU A 164 7.61 18.96 -4.51
C LEU A 164 6.56 18.76 -5.60
N THR A 165 6.97 18.90 -6.85
CA THR A 165 6.16 18.51 -8.02
C THR A 165 6.48 17.10 -8.46
N ASP A 166 5.67 16.57 -9.38
CA ASP A 166 5.96 15.27 -10.00
C ASP A 166 7.23 15.20 -10.85
N GLN A 167 7.86 16.34 -11.14
CA GLN A 167 9.18 16.37 -11.79
C GLN A 167 10.33 16.15 -10.80
N GLN A 168 10.06 16.17 -9.49
CA GLN A 168 11.05 16.06 -8.41
C GLN A 168 10.91 14.73 -7.66
N ARG A 169 10.50 13.67 -8.36
CA ARG A 169 10.31 12.31 -7.79
C ARG A 169 11.54 11.75 -7.12
N ASP A 170 12.73 12.18 -7.56
CA ASP A 170 14.01 11.81 -6.97
C ASP A 170 14.15 12.28 -5.52
N GLN A 171 13.40 13.31 -5.11
CA GLN A 171 13.40 13.87 -3.76
C GLN A 171 12.28 13.32 -2.86
N VAL A 172 11.35 12.53 -3.42
CA VAL A 172 10.26 11.92 -2.67
C VAL A 172 10.79 10.75 -1.85
N LYS A 173 10.36 10.67 -0.59
CA LYS A 173 10.73 9.61 0.35
C LYS A 173 9.50 8.98 1.00
N VAL A 174 9.68 7.76 1.50
CA VAL A 174 8.67 7.08 2.29
C VAL A 174 8.27 7.94 3.50
N GLY A 175 6.97 8.04 3.76
CA GLY A 175 6.36 8.90 4.78
C GLY A 175 5.98 10.29 4.28
N ASP A 176 6.39 10.70 3.07
CA ASP A 176 5.89 11.93 2.46
C ASP A 176 4.39 11.87 2.21
N ILE A 177 3.78 13.04 2.05
CA ILE A 177 2.35 13.14 1.72
C ILE A 177 2.24 13.26 0.21
N ALA A 178 1.49 12.37 -0.42
CA ALA A 178 1.08 12.51 -1.81
C ALA A 178 -0.23 13.29 -1.86
N GLN A 179 -0.30 14.31 -2.70
CA GLN A 179 -1.52 15.02 -3.01
C GLN A 179 -1.78 15.00 -4.50
N PHE A 180 -3.04 14.95 -4.87
CA PHE A 180 -3.45 14.87 -6.26
C PHE A 180 -4.48 15.92 -6.57
N ASP A 181 -4.40 16.41 -7.80
CA ASP A 181 -5.39 17.22 -8.46
C ASP A 181 -5.98 16.33 -9.57
N TRP A 182 -7.08 15.64 -9.24
CA TRP A 182 -7.62 14.60 -10.12
C TRP A 182 -8.23 15.13 -11.40
N ASP A 183 -8.79 16.34 -11.38
CA ASP A 183 -9.44 16.97 -12.53
C ASP A 183 -8.61 18.11 -13.15
N ASN A 184 -7.43 18.37 -12.61
CA ASN A 184 -6.45 19.36 -13.06
C ASN A 184 -7.02 20.80 -13.02
N THR A 185 -7.85 21.09 -12.03
CA THR A 185 -8.44 22.43 -11.82
C THR A 185 -7.57 23.35 -10.96
N GLY A 186 -6.49 22.81 -10.40
CA GLY A 186 -5.51 23.53 -9.59
C GLY A 186 -5.73 23.38 -8.09
N ASP A 187 -6.82 22.75 -7.66
CA ASP A 187 -7.00 22.36 -6.27
C ASP A 187 -6.55 20.91 -6.06
N ARG A 188 -6.00 20.61 -4.88
CA ARG A 188 -5.49 19.28 -4.57
C ARG A 188 -6.53 18.52 -3.77
N ASP A 189 -7.44 17.87 -4.48
CA ASP A 189 -8.67 17.27 -3.95
C ASP A 189 -8.49 15.90 -3.28
N HIS A 190 -7.32 15.25 -3.44
CA HIS A 190 -7.04 13.96 -2.80
C HIS A 190 -5.68 13.92 -2.11
N THR A 191 -5.60 13.21 -0.98
CA THR A 191 -4.39 13.07 -0.17
C THR A 191 -4.15 11.61 0.23
N GLY A 192 -2.89 11.16 0.16
CA GLY A 192 -2.42 9.87 0.67
C GLY A 192 -1.03 9.97 1.29
N ILE A 193 -0.55 8.86 1.85
CA ILE A 193 0.80 8.76 2.44
C ILE A 193 1.67 7.89 1.54
N VAL A 194 2.85 8.37 1.15
CA VAL A 194 3.84 7.60 0.39
C VAL A 194 4.36 6.46 1.25
N THR A 195 4.09 5.22 0.85
CA THR A 195 4.47 4.00 1.57
C THR A 195 5.64 3.27 0.94
N LYS A 196 5.92 3.51 -0.35
CA LYS A 196 7.04 2.90 -1.06
C LYS A 196 7.56 3.80 -2.17
N VAL A 197 8.87 3.81 -2.34
CA VAL A 197 9.56 4.42 -3.47
C VAL A 197 10.54 3.38 -4.01
N GLU A 198 10.32 2.91 -5.23
CA GLU A 198 11.18 1.94 -5.90
C GLU A 198 12.04 2.65 -6.95
N ARG A 199 13.31 2.28 -7.01
CA ARG A 199 14.29 2.87 -7.94
C ARG A 199 14.92 1.74 -8.76
N VAL A 200 14.74 1.78 -10.07
CA VAL A 200 15.31 0.81 -11.01
C VAL A 200 16.02 1.57 -12.13
N GLY A 201 17.35 1.68 -12.02
CA GLY A 201 18.12 2.60 -12.86
C GLY A 201 17.65 4.05 -12.60
N ASP A 202 17.31 4.76 -13.67
CA ASP A 202 16.78 6.13 -13.58
C ASP A 202 15.26 6.19 -13.35
N ALA A 203 14.56 5.04 -13.39
CA ALA A 203 13.12 4.99 -13.18
C ALA A 203 12.78 5.02 -11.69
N ILE A 204 11.83 5.89 -11.32
CA ILE A 204 11.34 6.05 -9.94
C ILE A 204 9.82 5.82 -9.91
N SER A 205 9.41 4.76 -9.23
CA SER A 205 8.00 4.41 -9.01
C SER A 205 7.61 4.75 -7.58
N ILE A 206 6.53 5.53 -7.41
CA ILE A 206 6.03 5.96 -6.10
C ILE A 206 4.70 5.28 -5.85
N PHE A 207 4.52 4.78 -4.63
CA PHE A 207 3.30 4.15 -4.17
C PHE A 207 2.81 4.80 -2.89
N PHE A 208 1.49 4.86 -2.74
CA PHE A 208 0.84 5.48 -1.60
C PHE A 208 -0.25 4.59 -1.00
N ALA A 209 -0.53 4.84 0.27
CA ALA A 209 -1.71 4.36 0.95
C ALA A 209 -2.72 5.49 1.13
N GLY A 210 -4.00 5.13 1.15
CA GLY A 210 -5.08 6.10 1.28
C GLY A 210 -6.44 5.44 1.52
N HIS A 211 -7.39 6.26 1.95
CA HIS A 211 -8.82 5.94 1.98
C HIS A 211 -9.51 6.45 0.69
N THR A 212 -10.85 6.35 0.63
CA THR A 212 -11.71 6.58 -0.56
C THR A 212 -11.57 5.49 -1.61
N LEU A 213 -10.33 5.16 -1.96
CA LEU A 213 -9.96 3.88 -2.56
C LEU A 213 -8.90 3.23 -1.68
N ASP A 214 -9.36 2.37 -0.78
CA ASP A 214 -8.51 1.66 0.20
C ASP A 214 -7.34 0.99 -0.49
N SER A 215 -6.13 1.41 -0.09
CA SER A 215 -4.89 0.85 -0.59
C SER A 215 -3.76 1.07 0.41
N ASP A 216 -2.79 0.18 0.39
CA ASP A 216 -1.52 0.27 1.12
C ASP A 216 -0.33 0.56 0.18
N PHE A 217 -0.41 0.15 -1.09
CA PHE A 217 0.60 0.38 -2.14
C PHE A 217 -0.02 0.68 -3.51
N ARG A 218 -0.91 1.67 -3.62
CA ARG A 218 -1.42 2.11 -4.94
C ARG A 218 -0.33 2.89 -5.69
N SER A 219 -0.13 2.56 -6.97
CA SER A 219 0.82 3.27 -7.83
C SER A 219 0.32 4.67 -8.15
N VAL A 220 1.19 5.68 -7.96
CA VAL A 220 0.92 7.06 -8.40
C VAL A 220 0.75 7.13 -9.91
N ASP A 221 1.58 6.42 -10.67
CA ASP A 221 1.53 6.46 -12.14
C ASP A 221 0.22 5.90 -12.67
N THR A 222 -0.24 4.78 -12.12
CA THR A 222 -1.56 4.23 -12.46
C THR A 222 -2.67 5.21 -12.08
N ALA A 223 -2.58 5.84 -10.90
CA ALA A 223 -3.59 6.79 -10.45
C ALA A 223 -3.74 7.98 -11.41
N ILE A 224 -2.64 8.60 -11.87
CA ILE A 224 -2.69 9.81 -12.72
C ILE A 224 -2.76 9.55 -14.24
N THR A 225 -2.47 8.33 -14.70
CA THR A 225 -2.48 8.00 -16.14
C THR A 225 -3.59 7.05 -16.56
N VAL A 226 -4.08 6.20 -15.65
CA VAL A 226 -5.11 5.19 -15.94
C VAL A 226 -6.41 5.50 -15.22
N ASP A 227 -6.36 5.69 -13.90
CA ASP A 227 -7.57 5.89 -13.09
C ASP A 227 -8.15 7.30 -13.28
N HIS A 228 -7.27 8.31 -13.33
CA HIS A 228 -7.60 9.72 -13.56
C HIS A 228 -6.71 10.31 -14.67
N PRO A 229 -6.94 9.97 -15.95
CA PRO A 229 -6.06 10.39 -17.04
C PRO A 229 -5.95 11.92 -17.15
N GLY A 230 -4.72 12.43 -17.01
CA GLY A 230 -4.44 13.87 -17.10
C GLY A 230 -4.38 14.59 -15.75
N ALA A 231 -4.59 13.87 -14.64
CA ALA A 231 -4.37 14.38 -13.30
C ALA A 231 -2.88 14.70 -13.03
N THR A 232 -2.64 15.51 -12.00
CA THR A 232 -1.29 15.87 -11.57
C THR A 232 -1.05 15.42 -10.13
N ALA A 233 0.13 14.81 -9.87
CA ALA A 233 0.60 14.50 -8.53
C ALA A 233 1.53 15.60 -7.98
N TYR A 234 1.44 15.81 -6.67
CA TYR A 234 2.28 16.71 -5.89
C TYR A 234 2.68 16.01 -4.60
N TYR A 235 3.76 16.46 -3.99
CA TYR A 235 4.21 15.88 -2.72
C TYR A 235 4.56 16.96 -1.70
N TRP A 236 4.40 16.61 -0.44
CA TRP A 236 5.00 17.34 0.68
C TRP A 236 6.08 16.48 1.27
N SER A 237 7.33 16.92 1.09
CA SER A 237 8.50 16.31 1.70
C SER A 237 8.52 16.68 3.18
N VAL A 238 8.15 15.71 4.03
CA VAL A 238 8.08 15.91 5.48
C VAL A 238 9.39 15.43 6.11
N PRO A 239 10.08 16.23 6.94
CA PRO A 239 11.38 15.89 7.53
C PRO A 239 11.31 14.70 8.50
#